data_AF-A0A1X7VHC5-F1
#
_entry.id   AF-A0A1X7VHC5-F1
#
_cell.length_a   1.000
_cell.length_b   1.000
_cell.length_c   1.000
_cell.angle_alpha   90.00
_cell.angle_beta   90.00
_cell.angle_gamma   90.00
#
_symmetry.space_group_name_H-M   'P 1'
#
loop_
_entity.id
_entity.type
_entity.pdbx_description
1 polymer ?
#
loop_
_entity_poly.entity_id
_entity_poly.type
_entity_poly.pdbx_seq_one_letter_code
_entity_poly.pdbx_strand_id
1 'polypeptide(L)'
;MSLPTEKCPPGFQMYNTGGVRACGRVNTNTDCLPVIFPSNNINYSEICGRVVGYQHASTDAIDPRFGDHNDINGHYVDGVSITRGSPRQHVWTLMSGLQDEGTNNQNLNCPCAVGATVPVQSFIGEHYFCESGNSNYYAWSYNTLYVEDPLWDGKDCGSRELACCAAPGLPWFYRNYTNTTDDFLELRLCLDQIVSDEDAAVGFYEIYVK
;
A
#
# COMPACT_ATOMS: atom_id res chain seq x y z
N MET A 1 2.96 -11.80 -5.77
CA MET A 1 3.00 -13.26 -5.58
C MET A 1 1.71 -13.79 -6.08
N SER A 2 1.78 -14.72 -7.02
CA SER A 2 0.58 -15.28 -7.65
C SER A 2 0.25 -16.68 -7.13
N LEU A 3 1.09 -17.30 -6.29
CA LEU A 3 0.86 -18.66 -5.79
C LEU A 3 1.26 -18.88 -4.31
N PRO A 4 0.50 -19.68 -3.53
CA PRO A 4 0.77 -20.02 -2.12
C PRO A 4 2.13 -20.72 -1.84
N THR A 5 2.86 -21.08 -2.90
CA THR A 5 4.18 -21.74 -2.84
C THR A 5 5.36 -20.81 -3.10
N GLU A 6 5.14 -19.54 -3.43
CA GLU A 6 6.23 -18.62 -3.75
C GLU A 6 7.03 -18.18 -2.51
N LYS A 7 8.34 -18.02 -2.69
CA LYS A 7 9.24 -17.36 -1.74
C LYS A 7 9.10 -15.85 -1.91
N CYS A 8 9.29 -15.09 -0.82
CA CYS A 8 9.35 -13.63 -0.88
C CYS A 8 10.34 -13.15 -1.96
N PRO A 9 10.01 -12.06 -2.69
CA PRO A 9 10.97 -11.46 -3.61
C PRO A 9 12.29 -11.15 -2.89
N PRO A 10 13.41 -11.06 -3.61
CA PRO A 10 14.69 -10.70 -3.02
C PRO A 10 14.57 -9.41 -2.19
N GLY A 11 15.07 -9.43 -0.96
CA GLY A 11 15.01 -8.28 -0.03
C GLY A 11 13.76 -8.23 0.85
N PHE A 12 12.79 -9.13 0.67
CA PHE A 12 11.59 -9.22 1.50
C PHE A 12 11.66 -10.38 2.50
N GLN A 13 11.05 -10.20 3.67
CA GLN A 13 10.91 -11.25 4.70
C GLN A 13 9.51 -11.86 4.67
N MET A 14 9.41 -13.13 5.06
CA MET A 14 8.14 -13.85 5.11
C MET A 14 7.47 -13.68 6.47
N TYR A 15 6.25 -13.15 6.46
CA TYR A 15 5.29 -13.30 7.53
C TYR A 15 4.52 -14.61 7.35
N ASN A 16 4.38 -15.37 8.45
CA ASN A 16 3.64 -16.63 8.46
C ASN A 16 2.90 -16.77 9.79
N THR A 17 1.78 -16.06 9.91
CA THR A 17 0.98 -15.94 11.14
C THR A 17 -0.48 -16.17 10.78
N GLY A 18 -1.24 -16.86 11.64
CA GLY A 18 -2.68 -17.07 11.43
C GLY A 18 -3.06 -17.83 10.16
N GLY A 19 -2.13 -18.58 9.55
CA GLY A 19 -2.36 -19.25 8.26
C GLY A 19 -2.19 -18.34 7.04
N VAL A 20 -1.91 -17.05 7.24
CA VAL A 20 -1.58 -16.08 6.20
C VAL A 20 -0.08 -16.11 5.92
N ARG A 21 0.27 -16.11 4.63
CA ARG A 21 1.64 -15.91 4.14
C ARG A 21 1.70 -14.59 3.40
N ALA A 22 2.58 -13.70 3.85
CA ALA A 22 2.77 -12.39 3.25
C ALA A 22 4.24 -11.98 3.30
N CYS A 23 4.61 -10.97 2.52
CA CYS A 23 5.99 -10.49 2.43
C CYS A 23 6.10 -9.03 2.80
N GLY A 24 6.88 -8.77 3.83
CA GLY A 24 7.19 -7.42 4.30
C GLY A 24 8.68 -7.10 4.21
N ARG A 25 9.11 -6.04 4.87
CA ARG A 25 10.49 -5.56 4.79
C ARG A 25 11.44 -6.34 5.70
N VAL A 26 12.67 -6.63 5.24
CA VAL A 26 13.66 -7.39 6.03
C VAL A 26 14.34 -6.56 7.14
N ASN A 27 14.54 -5.25 6.95
CA ASN A 27 15.42 -4.45 7.81
C ASN A 27 14.77 -3.15 8.34
N THR A 28 15.32 -2.71 9.47
CA THR A 28 14.75 -1.90 10.56
C THR A 28 14.73 -0.39 10.35
N ASN A 29 14.79 0.14 9.12
CA ASN A 29 14.81 1.59 8.86
C ASN A 29 13.79 1.96 7.79
N THR A 30 13.41 3.23 7.78
CA THR A 30 12.66 3.92 6.73
C THR A 30 13.21 3.62 5.32
N ASP A 31 12.41 3.01 4.43
CA ASP A 31 12.84 2.63 3.07
C ASP A 31 11.64 2.24 2.18
N CYS A 32 11.90 2.16 0.86
CA CYS A 32 11.03 1.57 -0.15
C CYS A 32 11.71 0.40 -0.86
N LEU A 33 11.26 -0.83 -0.58
CA LEU A 33 11.78 -2.03 -1.22
C LEU A 33 11.05 -2.31 -2.55
N PRO A 34 11.76 -2.33 -3.70
CA PRO A 34 11.13 -2.50 -4.99
C PRO A 34 11.04 -3.96 -5.44
N VAL A 35 10.01 -4.26 -6.22
CA VAL A 35 9.93 -5.37 -7.15
C VAL A 35 9.78 -4.78 -8.55
N ILE A 36 10.75 -5.07 -9.41
CA ILE A 36 10.79 -4.56 -10.79
C ILE A 36 10.18 -5.59 -11.74
N PHE A 37 9.27 -5.14 -12.59
CA PHE A 37 8.67 -5.90 -13.67
C PHE A 37 9.12 -5.32 -15.01
N PRO A 38 10.12 -5.93 -15.67
CA PRO A 38 10.54 -5.50 -17.00
C PRO A 38 9.37 -5.59 -17.98
N SER A 39 9.22 -4.59 -18.84
CA SER A 39 8.20 -4.57 -19.90
C SER A 39 8.42 -5.64 -20.97
N ASN A 40 9.66 -6.09 -21.15
CA ASN A 40 10.06 -7.05 -22.18
C ASN A 40 9.62 -6.62 -23.60
N ASN A 41 9.77 -5.32 -23.91
CA ASN A 41 9.36 -4.69 -25.18
C ASN A 41 7.84 -4.75 -25.46
N ILE A 42 7.02 -4.96 -24.42
CA ILE A 42 5.57 -4.84 -24.52
C ILE A 42 5.22 -3.35 -24.36
N ASN A 43 4.68 -2.76 -25.42
CA ASN A 43 4.07 -1.44 -25.36
C ASN A 43 2.70 -1.52 -24.70
N TYR A 44 2.42 -0.60 -23.78
CA TYR A 44 1.14 -0.50 -23.10
C TYR A 44 0.75 0.95 -22.84
N SER A 45 -0.55 1.19 -22.74
CA SER A 45 -1.16 2.47 -22.36
C SER A 45 -2.15 2.31 -21.20
N GLU A 46 -2.51 1.07 -20.86
CA GLU A 46 -3.40 0.75 -19.75
C GLU A 46 -2.69 -0.15 -18.75
N ILE A 47 -2.93 0.07 -17.46
CA ILE A 47 -2.44 -0.76 -16.36
C ILE A 47 -3.63 -1.05 -15.45
N CYS A 48 -3.83 -2.31 -15.09
CA CYS A 48 -4.76 -2.68 -14.02
C CYS A 48 -4.17 -3.77 -13.14
N GLY A 49 -4.74 -3.93 -11.96
CA GLY A 49 -4.30 -4.96 -11.05
C GLY A 49 -4.99 -4.87 -9.72
N ARG A 50 -4.60 -5.76 -8.82
CA ARG A 50 -4.97 -5.70 -7.41
C ARG A 50 -3.81 -6.16 -6.55
N VAL A 51 -3.78 -5.66 -5.33
CA VAL A 51 -2.81 -6.03 -4.30
C VAL A 51 -3.61 -6.33 -3.04
N VAL A 52 -3.27 -7.40 -2.35
CA VAL A 52 -3.81 -7.71 -1.02
C VAL A 52 -2.66 -7.64 -0.04
N GLY A 53 -2.81 -6.81 0.98
CA GLY A 53 -1.84 -6.62 2.04
C GLY A 53 -2.41 -6.96 3.42
N TYR A 54 -1.56 -6.81 4.42
CA TYR A 54 -1.94 -6.93 5.83
C TYR A 54 -1.17 -5.87 6.60
N GLN A 55 -1.88 -5.15 7.47
CA GLN A 55 -1.26 -4.16 8.34
C GLN A 55 -0.39 -4.88 9.38
N HIS A 56 0.81 -4.37 9.61
CA HIS A 56 1.65 -4.75 10.73
C HIS A 56 1.88 -3.54 11.63
N ALA A 57 1.49 -3.69 12.90
CA ALA A 57 1.61 -2.68 13.94
C ALA A 57 0.91 -1.34 13.60
N SER A 58 1.61 -0.21 13.47
CA SER A 58 1.00 1.13 13.55
C SER A 58 1.11 1.99 12.29
N THR A 59 1.03 1.39 11.10
CA THR A 59 1.17 2.11 9.82
C THR A 59 0.31 3.37 9.76
N ASP A 60 0.80 4.45 9.18
CA ASP A 60 0.14 5.76 9.27
C ASP A 60 -0.21 6.42 7.92
N ALA A 61 -0.44 5.58 6.91
CA ALA A 61 -0.86 5.93 5.56
C ALA A 61 0.07 6.91 4.85
N ILE A 62 -0.16 8.21 4.98
CA ILE A 62 0.61 9.28 4.32
C ILE A 62 0.92 10.39 5.32
N ASP A 63 1.28 10.03 6.55
CA ASP A 63 1.55 11.02 7.58
C ASP A 63 2.64 12.03 7.13
N PRO A 64 2.38 13.34 7.17
CA PRO A 64 3.34 14.34 6.71
C PRO A 64 4.45 14.64 7.73
N ARG A 65 4.42 14.00 8.91
CA ARG A 65 5.41 14.27 9.99
C ARG A 65 6.76 13.64 9.70
N PHE A 66 6.79 12.56 8.91
CA PHE A 66 8.00 11.81 8.63
C PHE A 66 8.29 11.74 7.12
N GLY A 67 9.58 11.56 6.84
CA GLY A 67 10.08 11.25 5.51
C GLY A 67 9.97 12.31 4.42
N ASP A 68 10.24 11.85 3.19
CA ASP A 68 10.11 12.64 1.97
C ASP A 68 8.67 12.58 1.43
N HIS A 69 7.69 12.95 2.27
CA HIS A 69 6.25 12.84 2.00
C HIS A 69 5.81 13.39 0.63
N ASN A 70 6.51 14.38 0.07
CA ASN A 70 6.18 14.98 -1.24
C ASN A 70 7.09 14.51 -2.40
N ASP A 71 7.92 13.48 -2.19
CA ASP A 71 8.80 12.92 -3.21
C ASP A 71 8.34 11.53 -3.62
N ILE A 72 7.98 11.36 -4.90
CA ILE A 72 7.64 10.05 -5.47
C ILE A 72 8.78 9.03 -5.34
N ASN A 73 10.03 9.50 -5.19
CA ASN A 73 11.20 8.65 -4.98
C ASN A 73 11.43 8.30 -3.51
N GLY A 74 10.82 9.04 -2.58
CA GLY A 74 10.87 8.78 -1.15
C GLY A 74 9.93 7.67 -0.70
N HIS A 75 9.96 7.43 0.62
CA HIS A 75 9.03 6.62 1.40
C HIS A 75 7.81 7.47 1.79
N TYR A 76 7.12 8.00 0.79
CA TYR A 76 6.03 8.97 0.99
C TYR A 76 4.72 8.37 1.53
N VAL A 77 4.67 7.04 1.64
CA VAL A 77 3.50 6.26 2.00
C VAL A 77 3.94 5.07 2.82
N ASP A 78 3.12 4.75 3.80
CA ASP A 78 3.09 3.50 4.52
C ASP A 78 2.18 2.51 3.76
N GLY A 79 2.79 1.66 2.94
CA GLY A 79 2.07 0.74 2.07
C GLY A 79 2.78 0.48 0.74
N VAL A 80 1.99 0.34 -0.33
CA VAL A 80 2.47 -0.02 -1.66
C VAL A 80 2.37 1.16 -2.62
N SER A 81 3.50 1.50 -3.26
CA SER A 81 3.59 2.48 -4.34
C SER A 81 3.84 1.75 -5.66
N ILE A 82 2.91 1.86 -6.60
CA ILE A 82 3.06 1.33 -7.96
C ILE A 82 3.44 2.47 -8.89
N THR A 83 4.56 2.31 -9.60
CA THR A 83 5.10 3.31 -10.51
C THR A 83 5.59 2.71 -11.81
N ARG A 84 5.85 3.57 -12.80
CA ARG A 84 6.45 3.16 -14.08
C ARG A 84 7.60 4.08 -14.50
N GLY A 85 8.57 3.48 -15.20
CA GLY A 85 9.62 4.21 -15.92
C GLY A 85 10.66 4.90 -15.04
N SER A 86 11.60 5.57 -15.72
CA SER A 86 12.63 6.42 -15.11
C SER A 86 12.86 7.65 -16.01
N PRO A 87 12.48 8.88 -15.60
CA PRO A 87 11.98 9.27 -14.27
C PRO A 87 10.68 8.57 -13.86
N ARG A 88 10.56 8.32 -12.55
CA ARG A 88 9.43 7.60 -11.94
C ARG A 88 8.13 8.36 -12.18
N GLN A 89 7.12 7.66 -12.69
CA GLN A 89 5.75 8.17 -12.85
C GLN A 89 4.79 7.38 -11.98
N HIS A 90 3.85 8.08 -11.34
CA HIS A 90 2.84 7.47 -10.48
C HIS A 90 1.83 6.64 -11.29
N VAL A 91 1.55 5.43 -10.81
CA VAL A 91 0.45 4.58 -11.29
C VAL A 91 -0.63 4.51 -10.22
N TRP A 92 -0.34 3.93 -9.06
CA TRP A 92 -1.32 3.79 -7.98
C TRP A 92 -0.63 3.74 -6.62
N THR A 93 -1.33 4.18 -5.58
CA THR A 93 -0.87 4.04 -4.19
C THR A 93 -1.87 3.22 -3.39
N LEU A 94 -1.41 2.23 -2.63
CA LEU A 94 -2.23 1.49 -1.68
C LEU A 94 -1.70 1.75 -0.27
N MET A 95 -2.45 2.50 0.52
CA MET A 95 -2.03 3.04 1.81
C MET A 95 -2.56 2.17 2.95
N SER A 96 -1.75 1.90 3.97
CA SER A 96 -2.13 1.20 5.19
C SER A 96 -2.32 2.23 6.30
N GLY A 97 -3.57 2.45 6.74
CA GLY A 97 -3.88 3.38 7.82
C GLY A 97 -3.70 2.77 9.21
N LEU A 98 -3.72 3.62 10.24
CA LEU A 98 -3.49 3.18 11.62
C LEU A 98 -4.66 2.38 12.19
N GLN A 99 -5.88 2.92 12.07
CA GLN A 99 -7.13 2.38 12.60
C GLN A 99 -8.33 2.82 11.75
N ASP A 100 -9.31 1.95 11.60
CA ASP A 100 -10.55 2.19 10.83
C ASP A 100 -11.75 2.64 11.70
N GLU A 101 -11.66 2.49 13.04
CA GLU A 101 -12.67 2.91 14.02
C GLU A 101 -12.20 4.10 14.88
N GLY A 102 -10.89 4.26 15.07
CA GLY A 102 -10.30 5.22 16.00
C GLY A 102 -10.54 6.69 15.62
N THR A 103 -10.96 7.53 16.58
CA THR A 103 -11.07 8.99 16.38
C THR A 103 -9.83 9.77 16.79
N ASN A 104 -8.90 9.11 17.48
CA ASN A 104 -7.63 9.68 17.91
C ASN A 104 -6.62 9.51 16.78
N ASN A 105 -5.69 10.46 16.59
CA ASN A 105 -4.68 10.40 15.54
C ASN A 105 -5.24 10.34 14.10
N GLN A 106 -6.26 11.15 13.80
CA GLN A 106 -6.92 11.19 12.47
C GLN A 106 -5.98 11.51 11.31
N ASN A 107 -4.79 12.06 11.58
CA ASN A 107 -3.74 12.29 10.59
C ASN A 107 -2.95 11.03 10.22
N LEU A 108 -3.11 9.93 10.96
CA LEU A 108 -2.47 8.61 10.73
C LEU A 108 -3.44 7.59 10.13
N ASN A 109 -4.72 7.95 10.04
CA ASN A 109 -5.72 7.14 9.38
C ASN A 109 -5.73 7.46 7.88
N CYS A 110 -6.47 6.67 7.13
CA CYS A 110 -6.65 6.89 5.72
C CYS A 110 -7.15 8.30 5.36
N PRO A 111 -6.63 8.93 4.28
CA PRO A 111 -7.06 10.27 3.87
C PRO A 111 -8.54 10.33 3.45
N CYS A 112 -9.13 9.20 3.07
CA CYS A 112 -10.55 9.05 2.76
C CYS A 112 -11.43 8.81 4.01
N ALA A 113 -10.83 8.59 5.19
CA ALA A 113 -11.58 8.31 6.40
C ALA A 113 -12.34 9.56 6.90
N VAL A 114 -13.48 9.34 7.55
CA VAL A 114 -14.27 10.43 8.13
C VAL A 114 -13.41 11.24 9.10
N GLY A 115 -13.35 12.56 8.92
CA GLY A 115 -12.58 13.46 9.77
C GLY A 115 -11.08 13.51 9.50
N ALA A 116 -10.55 12.72 8.55
CA ALA A 116 -9.15 12.84 8.16
C ALA A 116 -8.83 14.25 7.66
N THR A 117 -7.68 14.77 8.07
CA THR A 117 -7.21 16.12 7.70
C THR A 117 -5.93 16.10 6.87
N VAL A 118 -5.34 14.92 6.67
CA VAL A 118 -4.10 14.77 5.91
C VAL A 118 -4.38 14.95 4.42
N PRO A 119 -3.69 15.90 3.74
CA PRO A 119 -3.88 16.11 2.32
C PRO A 119 -3.17 15.02 1.52
N VAL A 120 -3.86 14.46 0.52
CA VAL A 120 -3.23 13.56 -0.45
C VAL A 120 -2.26 14.35 -1.33
N GLN A 121 -1.08 13.78 -1.56
CA GLN A 121 -0.05 14.38 -2.40
C GLN A 121 -0.56 14.58 -3.84
N SER A 122 -0.15 15.69 -4.44
CA SER A 122 -0.63 16.09 -5.78
C SER A 122 -0.30 15.07 -6.88
N PHE A 123 0.80 14.33 -6.76
CA PHE A 123 1.17 13.30 -7.74
C PHE A 123 0.35 12.01 -7.62
N ILE A 124 -0.28 11.76 -6.47
CA ILE A 124 -1.21 10.63 -6.27
C ILE A 124 -2.59 11.01 -6.82
N GLY A 125 -3.10 12.18 -6.41
CA GLY A 125 -4.45 12.63 -6.75
C GLY A 125 -5.50 11.64 -6.27
N GLU A 126 -6.37 11.18 -7.17
CA GLU A 126 -7.46 10.24 -6.87
C GLU A 126 -7.06 8.76 -7.06
N HIS A 127 -5.80 8.48 -7.39
CA HIS A 127 -5.34 7.15 -7.81
C HIS A 127 -4.76 6.37 -6.64
N TYR A 128 -5.58 6.17 -5.62
CA TYR A 128 -5.19 5.43 -4.44
C TYR A 128 -6.33 4.60 -3.86
N PHE A 129 -5.95 3.57 -3.11
CA PHE A 129 -6.80 2.92 -2.12
C PHE A 129 -6.15 3.10 -0.75
N CYS A 130 -6.96 3.13 0.30
CA CYS A 130 -6.46 3.14 1.66
C CYS A 130 -7.38 2.31 2.53
N GLU A 131 -6.80 1.56 3.46
CA GLU A 131 -7.54 0.74 4.43
C GLU A 131 -6.65 0.51 5.65
N SER A 132 -7.26 0.32 6.82
CA SER A 132 -6.60 -0.18 8.03
C SER A 132 -7.19 -1.53 8.40
N GLY A 133 -6.33 -2.48 8.78
CA GLY A 133 -6.76 -3.80 9.27
C GLY A 133 -6.99 -3.82 10.78
N ASN A 134 -6.90 -2.66 11.45
CA ASN A 134 -6.99 -2.55 12.90
C ASN A 134 -8.31 -1.88 13.35
N SER A 135 -9.30 -2.74 13.65
CA SER A 135 -10.59 -2.34 14.21
C SER A 135 -10.63 -2.00 15.70
N ASN A 136 -9.48 -1.99 16.37
CA ASN A 136 -9.41 -1.57 17.75
C ASN A 136 -9.35 -0.04 17.86
N TYR A 137 -10.45 0.56 18.31
CA TYR A 137 -10.59 2.01 18.51
C TYR A 137 -9.49 2.66 19.38
N TYR A 138 -8.96 1.96 20.39
CA TYR A 138 -8.14 2.58 21.43
C TYR A 138 -6.65 2.24 21.35
N ALA A 139 -6.28 1.21 20.60
CA ALA A 139 -4.93 0.68 20.64
C ALA A 139 -4.51 0.04 19.32
N TRP A 140 -3.20 0.02 19.13
CA TRP A 140 -2.51 -0.89 18.22
C TRP A 140 -1.48 -1.66 19.03
N SER A 141 -1.06 -2.81 18.51
CA SER A 141 -0.03 -3.63 19.14
C SER A 141 1.22 -3.67 18.28
N TYR A 142 2.37 -3.36 18.88
CA TYR A 142 3.67 -3.58 18.26
C TYR A 142 3.84 -5.05 17.89
N ASN A 143 4.54 -5.33 16.79
CA ASN A 143 4.82 -6.69 16.30
C ASN A 143 3.58 -7.57 16.05
N THR A 144 2.42 -6.95 15.77
CA THR A 144 1.18 -7.66 15.45
C THR A 144 0.87 -7.50 13.97
N LEU A 145 0.65 -8.64 13.29
CA LEU A 145 0.10 -8.66 11.94
C LEU A 145 -1.42 -8.86 12.04
N TYR A 146 -2.20 -7.90 11.56
CA TYR A 146 -3.66 -7.99 11.55
C TYR A 146 -4.08 -8.83 10.33
N VAL A 147 -4.31 -10.11 10.56
CA VAL A 147 -4.59 -11.10 9.49
C VAL A 147 -6.07 -11.34 9.22
N GLU A 148 -6.94 -10.90 10.13
CA GLU A 148 -8.40 -11.11 10.04
C GLU A 148 -9.05 -10.14 9.04
N ASP A 149 -8.38 -9.02 8.75
CA ASP A 149 -8.87 -7.95 7.88
C ASP A 149 -7.80 -7.61 6.83
N PRO A 150 -7.84 -8.24 5.64
CA PRO A 150 -6.89 -8.00 4.56
C PRO A 150 -7.06 -6.60 3.95
N LEU A 151 -5.94 -5.90 3.78
CA LEU A 151 -5.96 -4.56 3.20
C LEU A 151 -6.25 -4.55 1.70
N TRP A 152 -6.93 -3.48 1.30
CA TRP A 152 -7.25 -3.04 -0.06
C TRP A 152 -8.19 -3.99 -0.81
N ASP A 153 -9.03 -4.71 -0.07
CA ASP A 153 -10.01 -5.63 -0.64
C ASP A 153 -11.44 -5.04 -0.67
N GLY A 154 -11.65 -3.91 0.02
CA GLY A 154 -12.90 -3.15 0.08
C GLY A 154 -13.97 -3.79 0.96
N LYS A 155 -13.57 -4.55 1.99
CA LYS A 155 -14.47 -5.27 2.89
C LYS A 155 -14.09 -5.08 4.34
N ASP A 156 -15.03 -5.39 5.22
CA ASP A 156 -14.83 -5.46 6.67
C ASP A 156 -14.31 -4.16 7.34
N CYS A 157 -14.30 -3.06 6.60
CA CYS A 157 -13.88 -1.75 7.04
C CYS A 157 -14.75 -1.17 8.15
N GLY A 158 -14.06 -0.59 9.12
CA GLY A 158 -14.65 0.17 10.20
C GLY A 158 -15.47 1.38 9.75
N SER A 159 -16.27 1.88 10.68
CA SER A 159 -17.26 2.93 10.44
C SER A 159 -16.69 4.24 9.89
N ARG A 160 -15.39 4.49 10.04
CA ARG A 160 -14.73 5.70 9.51
C ARG A 160 -14.19 5.51 8.10
N GLU A 161 -13.91 4.29 7.68
CA GLU A 161 -13.31 3.97 6.38
C GLU A 161 -14.35 3.52 5.34
N LEU A 162 -15.64 3.63 5.64
CA LEU A 162 -16.74 3.33 4.69
C LEU A 162 -16.56 4.01 3.32
N ALA A 163 -16.05 5.25 3.29
CA ALA A 163 -15.76 5.95 2.03
C ALA A 163 -14.55 5.38 1.30
N CYS A 164 -13.53 4.94 2.06
CA CYS A 164 -12.36 4.26 1.51
C CYS A 164 -12.75 2.95 0.84
N CYS A 165 -13.63 2.17 1.48
CA CYS A 165 -14.04 0.86 0.96
C CYS A 165 -15.12 0.93 -0.12
N ALA A 166 -15.76 2.09 -0.25
CA ALA A 166 -16.58 2.43 -1.40
C ALA A 166 -15.77 3.06 -2.54
N ALA A 167 -14.43 3.09 -2.48
CA ALA A 167 -13.61 3.67 -3.53
C ALA A 167 -13.86 2.96 -4.87
N PRO A 168 -14.12 3.72 -5.96
CA PRO A 168 -14.39 3.12 -7.27
C PRO A 168 -13.25 2.22 -7.72
N GLY A 169 -13.61 1.02 -8.18
CA GLY A 169 -12.66 0.05 -8.74
C GLY A 169 -12.20 -1.02 -7.76
N LEU A 170 -12.28 -0.81 -6.44
CA LEU A 170 -11.86 -1.83 -5.45
C LEU A 170 -12.43 -3.23 -5.76
N PRO A 171 -11.61 -4.29 -5.66
CA PRO A 171 -10.19 -4.30 -5.27
C PRO A 171 -9.21 -4.03 -6.43
N TRP A 172 -9.71 -3.65 -7.61
CA TRP A 172 -8.93 -3.47 -8.84
C TRP A 172 -8.63 -2.00 -9.14
N PHE A 173 -7.35 -1.64 -9.14
CA PHE A 173 -6.95 -0.34 -9.68
C PHE A 173 -6.93 -0.40 -11.22
N TYR A 174 -7.18 0.77 -11.83
CA TYR A 174 -7.09 0.94 -13.28
C TYR A 174 -6.51 2.32 -13.60
N ARG A 175 -5.53 2.34 -14.50
CA ARG A 175 -4.91 3.55 -15.03
C ARG A 175 -4.82 3.47 -16.54
N ASN A 176 -5.18 4.55 -17.21
CA ASN A 176 -4.99 4.73 -18.64
C ASN A 176 -4.16 5.98 -18.93
N TYR A 177 -3.36 5.91 -19.98
CA TYR A 177 -2.51 6.99 -20.45
C TYR A 177 -2.79 7.25 -21.92
N THR A 178 -2.57 8.49 -22.36
CA THR A 178 -2.80 8.88 -23.76
C THR A 178 -1.79 8.27 -24.74
N ASN A 179 -0.57 8.02 -24.28
CA ASN A 179 0.51 7.47 -25.08
C ASN A 179 0.93 6.10 -24.54
N THR A 180 1.30 5.20 -25.45
CA THR A 180 1.92 3.93 -25.10
C THR A 180 3.37 4.13 -24.64
N THR A 181 3.84 3.25 -23.76
CA THR A 181 5.23 3.15 -23.32
C THR A 181 5.62 1.68 -23.18
N ASP A 182 6.92 1.40 -23.20
CA ASP A 182 7.53 0.12 -22.79
C ASP A 182 8.33 0.28 -21.50
N ASP A 183 8.01 1.28 -20.68
CA ASP A 183 8.61 1.46 -19.36
C ASP A 183 8.38 0.23 -18.47
N PHE A 184 9.37 -0.13 -17.65
CA PHE A 184 9.17 -1.12 -16.59
C PHE A 184 8.10 -0.65 -15.59
N LEU A 185 7.41 -1.60 -14.97
CA LEU A 185 6.60 -1.34 -13.79
C LEU A 185 7.41 -1.65 -12.53
N GLU A 186 7.09 -0.95 -11.46
CA GLU A 186 7.71 -1.12 -10.16
C GLU A 186 6.61 -1.14 -9.10
N LEU A 187 6.62 -2.16 -8.24
CA LEU A 187 5.86 -2.19 -7.00
C LEU A 187 6.84 -1.97 -5.85
N ARG A 188 6.65 -0.92 -5.06
CA ARG A 188 7.51 -0.58 -3.93
C ARG A 188 6.72 -0.75 -2.64
N LEU A 189 7.25 -1.52 -1.70
CA LEU A 189 6.76 -1.52 -0.33
C LEU A 189 7.52 -0.43 0.42
N CYS A 190 6.85 0.68 0.66
CA CYS A 190 7.38 1.88 1.29
C CYS A 190 6.82 2.00 2.69
N LEU A 191 7.68 2.30 3.67
CA LEU A 191 7.22 2.75 4.96
C LEU A 191 8.25 3.73 5.54
N ASP A 192 7.78 4.66 6.35
CA ASP A 192 8.59 5.74 6.87
C ASP A 192 9.16 5.51 8.28
N GLN A 193 8.74 4.44 8.97
CA GLN A 193 9.36 3.99 10.23
C GLN A 193 9.97 2.59 10.14
N ILE A 194 10.41 2.10 11.30
CA ILE A 194 11.11 0.81 11.46
C ILE A 194 10.11 -0.35 11.46
N VAL A 195 10.51 -1.54 11.04
CA VAL A 195 9.60 -2.70 10.87
C VAL A 195 8.85 -3.14 12.13
N SER A 196 9.45 -2.99 13.32
CA SER A 196 8.77 -3.32 14.59
C SER A 196 7.63 -2.37 14.93
N ASP A 197 7.64 -1.20 14.30
CA ASP A 197 6.67 -0.12 14.43
C ASP A 197 5.65 -0.20 13.31
N GLU A 198 6.10 -0.36 12.06
CA GLU A 198 5.24 -0.26 10.88
C GLU A 198 5.71 -1.19 9.75
N ASP A 199 4.81 -2.00 9.22
CA ASP A 199 5.01 -2.70 7.96
C ASP A 199 3.65 -2.94 7.27
N ALA A 200 3.67 -3.15 5.96
CA ALA A 200 2.49 -3.51 5.18
C ALA A 200 2.80 -4.78 4.39
N ALA A 201 2.54 -5.93 4.99
CA ALA A 201 2.97 -7.21 4.43
C ALA A 201 2.10 -7.57 3.22
N VAL A 202 2.72 -7.69 2.04
CA VAL A 202 2.00 -7.99 0.79
C VAL A 202 1.79 -9.50 0.65
N GLY A 203 0.54 -9.95 0.69
CA GLY A 203 0.16 -11.35 0.53
C GLY A 203 -0.02 -11.77 -0.92
N PHE A 204 -0.58 -10.88 -1.75
CA PHE A 204 -0.89 -11.16 -3.14
C PHE A 204 -0.78 -9.90 -3.98
N TYR A 205 -0.37 -10.07 -5.23
CA TYR A 205 -0.53 -9.03 -6.24
C TYR A 205 -0.62 -9.65 -7.63
N GLU A 206 -1.41 -9.02 -8.48
CA GLU A 206 -1.44 -9.25 -9.93
C GLU A 206 -1.55 -7.92 -10.66
N ILE A 207 -0.76 -7.74 -11.71
CA ILE A 207 -0.68 -6.51 -12.50
C ILE A 207 -0.65 -6.90 -13.98
N TYR A 208 -1.48 -6.23 -14.76
CA TYR A 208 -1.65 -6.45 -16.19
C TYR A 208 -1.47 -5.14 -16.94
N VAL A 209 -0.98 -5.25 -18.17
CA VAL A 209 -0.80 -4.13 -19.08
C VAL A 209 -1.46 -4.41 -20.43
N LYS A 210 -1.92 -3.36 -21.11
CA LYS A 210 -2.53 -3.43 -22.43
C LYS A 210 -2.18 -2.21 -23.27
#